data_AF-A0A453MSC9-F1
#
_entry.id   AF-A0A453MSC9-F1
#
_cell.length_a   1.000
_cell.length_b   1.000
_cell.length_c   1.000
_cell.angle_alpha   90.00
_cell.angle_beta   90.00
_cell.angle_gamma   90.00
#
_symmetry.space_group_name_H-M   'P 1'
#
loop_
_entity.id
_entity.type
_entity.pdbx_description
1 polymer ?
#
loop_
_entity_poly.entity_id
_entity_poly.type
_entity_poly.pdbx_seq_one_letter_code
_entity_poly.pdbx_strand_id
1 'polypeptide(L)'
;MAFSPATTATAARAAGAFTSARVSSSPPSSLSSPFLPRVAGAIVARRGRGARAAASPVRAQAAGAAKKNVLVVNTNSGGHAVIGFYFAKALLAAGHAVTVLTVGDEGSDKMKKPPFSRFSELTSAGAKTVWGDPADVGAAVGGASFDVVLENNGKDLDAVKPVADWAKSAGVGQFLFISSAGIYLQTDEPPHVEGDAVKESAGHVGVEKYIAAEFGSWASFRPQYMTGSGNNKDCEEWFFDRIVRKRPVPIPGSGMQLTNISHARDLGSMLTLAVDNPDAAAGKIFNCVSDRGVTLNGLAKMCAAAAGATVEIVNYDPAAAGVDAKKAFPFRNMHFYAEPRAAKEVLGWTSTTNLPEDLKERFAEYASSGRGEKAMTFDLDDKILAAVGAAPVGVAA
;
A
#
# COMPACT_ATOMS: atom_id res chain seq x y z
N MET A 1 -51.23 -35.29 0.67
CA MET A 1 -52.26 -36.10 0.00
C MET A 1 -51.92 -36.08 -1.49
N ALA A 2 -51.18 -37.06 -2.01
CA ALA A 2 -51.65 -38.36 -2.54
C ALA A 2 -52.63 -38.13 -3.71
N PHE A 3 -52.40 -38.54 -4.97
CA PHE A 3 -51.97 -39.86 -5.44
C PHE A 3 -51.31 -39.79 -6.84
N SER A 4 -50.41 -40.72 -7.10
CA SER A 4 -49.99 -41.24 -8.43
C SER A 4 -50.87 -42.46 -8.78
N PRO A 5 -50.88 -43.04 -10.00
CA PRO A 5 -49.83 -44.02 -10.36
C PRO A 5 -49.50 -44.23 -11.86
N ALA A 6 -48.27 -44.77 -12.07
CA ALA A 6 -47.75 -45.76 -13.03
C ALA A 6 -48.19 -45.72 -14.53
N THR A 7 -47.28 -45.83 -15.51
CA THR A 7 -46.67 -47.12 -15.89
C THR A 7 -45.25 -47.05 -16.49
N THR A 8 -44.53 -48.15 -16.29
CA THR A 8 -43.18 -48.54 -16.70
C THR A 8 -43.06 -49.03 -18.15
N ALA A 9 -41.89 -48.82 -18.78
CA ALA A 9 -41.28 -49.78 -19.71
C ALA A 9 -39.75 -49.58 -19.77
N THR A 10 -39.04 -50.70 -19.80
CA THR A 10 -37.60 -50.88 -19.59
C THR A 10 -36.89 -51.27 -20.88
N ALA A 11 -35.58 -50.96 -20.96
CA ALA A 11 -34.49 -51.62 -21.72
C ALA A 11 -33.74 -50.63 -22.64
N ALA A 12 -32.43 -50.68 -22.87
CA ALA A 12 -31.27 -51.28 -22.21
C ALA A 12 -30.02 -50.74 -22.96
N ARG A 13 -28.94 -50.47 -22.21
CA ARG A 13 -27.49 -50.50 -22.56
C ARG A 13 -27.01 -50.18 -24.00
N ALA A 14 -26.05 -49.25 -24.06
CA ALA A 14 -24.68 -49.58 -24.51
C ALA A 14 -23.68 -48.53 -23.99
N ALA A 15 -22.66 -49.00 -23.28
CA ALA A 15 -21.50 -48.23 -22.83
C ALA A 15 -20.37 -48.40 -23.84
N GLY A 16 -19.68 -47.31 -24.19
CA GLY A 16 -18.44 -47.32 -24.97
C GLY A 16 -17.34 -46.63 -24.18
N ALA A 17 -16.45 -47.43 -23.59
CA ALA A 17 -15.15 -47.00 -23.09
C ALA A 17 -14.09 -47.51 -24.07
N PHE A 18 -13.12 -46.68 -24.42
CA PHE A 18 -11.85 -47.17 -24.97
C PHE A 18 -10.69 -46.36 -24.38
N THR A 19 -9.81 -47.08 -23.70
CA THR A 19 -8.50 -46.65 -23.21
C THR A 19 -7.39 -47.36 -23.98
N SER A 20 -6.27 -46.65 -24.10
CA SER A 20 -4.88 -47.12 -24.20
C SER A 20 -4.42 -47.98 -25.40
N ALA A 21 -3.42 -47.47 -26.12
CA ALA A 21 -2.41 -48.29 -26.78
C ALA A 21 -1.02 -47.66 -26.62
N ARG A 22 -0.07 -48.48 -26.13
CA ARG A 22 1.39 -48.23 -26.12
C ARG A 22 1.96 -48.53 -27.51
N VAL A 23 2.96 -47.75 -27.97
CA VAL A 23 3.91 -48.18 -29.01
C VAL A 23 5.34 -47.70 -28.67
N SER A 24 6.28 -48.52 -29.14
CA SER A 24 7.69 -48.75 -28.84
C SER A 24 8.71 -47.68 -29.29
N SER A 25 9.97 -47.92 -28.91
CA SER A 25 11.19 -47.11 -28.88
C SER A 25 12.13 -47.18 -30.11
N SER A 26 12.95 -46.10 -30.26
CA SER A 26 14.31 -45.97 -30.86
C SER A 26 14.46 -45.63 -32.35
N PRO A 27 15.61 -45.09 -32.83
CA PRO A 27 16.42 -43.91 -32.42
C PRO A 27 16.67 -42.91 -33.61
N PRO A 28 17.42 -41.79 -33.48
CA PRO A 28 17.47 -40.76 -34.54
C PRO A 28 18.58 -40.99 -35.58
N SER A 29 18.28 -40.61 -36.82
CA SER A 29 19.17 -40.66 -37.97
C SER A 29 20.05 -39.40 -38.09
N SER A 30 21.31 -39.67 -38.40
CA SER A 30 22.38 -38.76 -38.76
C SER A 30 22.16 -38.07 -40.11
N LEU A 31 22.48 -36.77 -40.19
CA LEU A 31 22.84 -36.10 -41.44
C LEU A 31 24.10 -35.28 -41.24
N SER A 32 25.02 -35.46 -42.17
CA SER A 32 26.39 -34.96 -42.17
C SER A 32 26.64 -33.99 -43.33
N SER A 33 27.30 -32.86 -43.01
CA SER A 33 28.32 -32.13 -43.79
C SER A 33 27.91 -31.21 -44.98
N PRO A 34 28.74 -30.21 -45.41
CA PRO A 34 29.95 -29.61 -44.77
C PRO A 34 30.24 -28.09 -45.00
N PHE A 35 31.36 -27.64 -44.39
CA PHE A 35 32.33 -26.58 -44.79
C PHE A 35 31.96 -25.07 -44.79
N LEU A 36 32.66 -24.28 -43.94
CA LEU A 36 33.65 -23.23 -44.30
C LEU A 36 34.23 -22.54 -43.01
N PRO A 37 35.32 -21.74 -43.07
CA PRO A 37 36.58 -22.09 -42.38
C PRO A 37 36.89 -21.30 -41.10
N ARG A 38 37.87 -21.85 -40.36
CA ARG A 38 38.60 -21.24 -39.23
C ARG A 38 39.36 -19.98 -39.68
N VAL A 39 39.13 -18.87 -38.98
CA VAL A 39 40.12 -17.79 -38.83
C VAL A 39 40.46 -17.70 -37.35
N ALA A 40 41.73 -17.94 -37.03
CA ALA A 40 42.30 -17.74 -35.71
C ALA A 40 42.53 -16.24 -35.49
N GLY A 41 41.90 -15.68 -34.46
CA GLY A 41 42.15 -14.32 -33.99
C GLY A 41 42.27 -14.34 -32.47
N ALA A 42 43.50 -14.23 -31.98
CA ALA A 42 43.79 -14.07 -30.56
C ALA A 42 43.14 -12.78 -30.03
N ILE A 43 42.30 -12.87 -29.01
CA ILE A 43 41.86 -11.71 -28.24
C ILE A 43 42.50 -11.77 -26.86
N VAL A 44 43.49 -10.90 -26.70
CA VAL A 44 44.16 -10.53 -25.47
C VAL A 44 43.12 -10.09 -24.44
N ALA A 45 43.12 -10.75 -23.27
CA ALA A 45 42.35 -10.33 -22.11
C ALA A 45 42.89 -8.98 -21.59
N ARG A 46 42.20 -7.89 -21.94
CA ARG A 46 42.45 -6.57 -21.35
C ARG A 46 41.50 -6.40 -20.15
N ARG A 47 42.04 -6.54 -18.94
CA ARG A 47 41.38 -6.11 -17.70
C ARG A 47 41.15 -4.59 -17.75
N GLY A 48 39.97 -4.18 -18.17
CA GLY A 48 39.48 -2.81 -18.01
C GLY A 48 38.90 -2.65 -16.60
N ARG A 49 39.59 -1.92 -15.72
CA ARG A 49 38.98 -1.32 -14.53
C ARG A 49 37.96 -0.28 -15.01
N GLY A 50 36.68 -0.66 -15.07
CA GLY A 50 35.59 0.30 -15.22
C GLY A 50 35.51 1.14 -13.95
N ALA A 51 36.01 2.37 -14.00
CA ALA A 51 35.72 3.38 -13.00
C ALA A 51 34.20 3.60 -13.00
N ARG A 52 33.54 3.20 -11.91
CA ARG A 52 32.19 3.71 -11.60
C ARG A 52 32.33 5.21 -11.47
N ALA A 53 31.84 5.95 -12.46
CA ALA A 53 31.56 7.37 -12.26
C ALA A 53 30.57 7.45 -11.10
N ALA A 54 31.05 7.90 -9.94
CA ALA A 54 30.19 8.28 -8.84
C ALA A 54 29.32 9.42 -9.36
N ALA A 55 28.05 9.14 -9.62
CA ALA A 55 27.05 10.19 -9.74
C ALA A 55 27.10 10.94 -8.41
N SER A 56 27.65 12.16 -8.45
CA SER A 56 27.58 13.07 -7.33
C SER A 56 26.10 13.27 -7.04
N PRO A 57 25.63 13.17 -5.79
CA PRO A 57 24.29 13.59 -5.49
C PRO A 57 24.27 15.08 -5.80
N VAL A 58 23.56 15.46 -6.87
CA VAL A 58 23.14 16.84 -7.05
C VAL A 58 22.23 17.08 -5.85
N ARG A 59 22.82 17.62 -4.78
CA ARG A 59 22.07 18.28 -3.74
C ARG A 59 21.48 19.49 -4.45
N ALA A 60 20.30 19.31 -5.05
CA ALA A 60 19.48 20.43 -5.44
C ALA A 60 19.27 21.23 -4.16
N GLN A 61 20.07 22.29 -4.00
CA GLN A 61 19.67 23.39 -3.16
C GLN A 61 18.36 23.86 -3.79
N ALA A 62 17.24 23.53 -3.15
CA ALA A 62 15.97 24.14 -3.45
C ALA A 62 16.22 25.65 -3.38
N ALA A 63 16.26 26.31 -4.54
CA ALA A 63 16.10 27.74 -4.61
C ALA A 63 14.81 28.02 -3.84
N GLY A 64 14.90 28.78 -2.74
CA GLY A 64 13.89 28.82 -1.69
C GLY A 64 12.49 28.98 -2.25
N ALA A 65 11.74 27.88 -2.31
CA ALA A 65 10.34 27.91 -2.68
C ALA A 65 9.63 28.85 -1.72
N ALA A 66 8.73 29.68 -2.24
CA ALA A 66 7.96 30.58 -1.40
C ALA A 66 7.25 29.77 -0.32
N LYS A 67 7.36 30.19 0.94
CA LYS A 67 6.65 29.56 2.04
C LYS A 67 5.16 29.63 1.75
N LYS A 68 4.49 28.49 1.91
CA LYS A 68 3.04 28.34 1.66
C LYS A 68 2.31 28.11 2.97
N ASN A 69 1.05 28.53 3.05
CA ASN A 69 0.12 28.12 4.08
C ASN A 69 -0.73 26.95 3.56
N VAL A 70 -0.62 25.80 4.21
CA VAL A 70 -1.24 24.55 3.77
C VAL A 70 -2.30 24.10 4.76
N LEU A 71 -3.51 23.86 4.26
CA LEU A 71 -4.57 23.19 5.00
C LEU A 71 -4.53 21.69 4.70
N VAL A 72 -4.45 20.86 5.74
CA VAL A 72 -4.59 19.41 5.66
C VAL A 72 -5.94 19.03 6.23
N VAL A 73 -6.90 18.68 5.38
CA VAL A 73 -8.18 18.09 5.79
C VAL A 73 -7.95 16.59 6.01
N ASN A 74 -7.85 16.20 7.28
CA ASN A 74 -7.40 14.87 7.67
C ASN A 74 -8.57 14.04 8.21
N THR A 75 -8.64 12.78 7.77
CA THR A 75 -9.59 11.83 8.33
C THR A 75 -9.32 11.57 9.82
N ASN A 76 -10.38 11.23 10.56
CA ASN A 76 -10.29 10.90 11.98
C ASN A 76 -10.08 9.41 12.28
N SER A 77 -9.82 8.59 11.25
CA SER A 77 -9.68 7.15 11.44
C SER A 77 -8.92 6.44 10.34
N GLY A 78 -8.48 5.23 10.63
CA GLY A 78 -7.85 4.33 9.69
C GLY A 78 -6.46 4.76 9.23
N GLY A 79 -5.86 3.92 8.39
CA GLY A 79 -4.47 4.09 7.95
C GLY A 79 -4.21 5.37 7.15
N HIS A 80 -5.22 6.08 6.67
CA HIS A 80 -5.01 7.36 5.97
C HIS A 80 -4.72 8.51 6.95
N ALA A 81 -5.16 8.44 8.21
CA ALA A 81 -4.90 9.49 9.20
C ALA A 81 -3.40 9.76 9.39
N VAL A 82 -2.58 8.71 9.26
CA VAL A 82 -1.11 8.79 9.38
C VAL A 82 -0.48 9.56 8.22
N ILE A 83 -1.09 9.56 7.03
CA ILE A 83 -0.61 10.33 5.86
C ILE A 83 -0.65 11.82 6.19
N GLY A 84 -1.79 12.33 6.67
CA GLY A 84 -1.91 13.74 7.04
C GLY A 84 -0.95 14.16 8.15
N PHE A 85 -0.71 13.29 9.14
CA PHE A 85 0.27 13.53 10.20
C PHE A 85 1.70 13.66 9.65
N TYR A 86 2.18 12.71 8.84
CA TYR A 86 3.54 12.78 8.30
C TYR A 86 3.71 13.86 7.23
N PHE A 87 2.67 14.13 6.45
CA PHE A 87 2.67 15.25 5.51
C PHE A 87 2.80 16.59 6.24
N ALA A 88 2.03 16.81 7.31
CA ALA A 88 2.17 17.99 8.15
C ALA A 88 3.59 18.13 8.72
N LYS A 89 4.19 17.04 9.21
CA LYS A 89 5.60 17.05 9.68
C LYS A 89 6.57 17.43 8.56
N ALA A 90 6.41 16.86 7.37
CA ALA A 90 7.27 17.14 6.23
C ALA A 90 7.15 18.62 5.77
N LEU A 91 5.93 19.16 5.74
CA LEU A 91 5.69 20.57 5.42
C LEU A 91 6.31 21.54 6.44
N LEU A 92 6.17 21.26 7.74
CA LEU A 92 6.79 22.08 8.79
C LEU A 92 8.32 22.04 8.67
N ALA A 93 8.90 20.88 8.40
CA ALA A 93 10.34 20.72 8.18
C ALA A 93 10.83 21.47 6.93
N ALA A 94 10.00 21.59 5.89
CA ALA A 94 10.27 22.41 4.71
C ALA A 94 10.00 23.92 4.93
N GLY A 95 9.45 24.30 6.10
CA GLY A 95 9.25 25.70 6.49
C GLY A 95 7.91 26.31 6.04
N HIS A 96 6.95 25.49 5.61
CA HIS A 96 5.58 25.93 5.35
C HIS A 96 4.79 26.14 6.65
N ALA A 97 3.77 26.99 6.59
CA ALA A 97 2.77 27.07 7.64
C ALA A 97 1.73 25.97 7.43
N VAL A 98 1.29 25.31 8.51
CA VAL A 98 0.39 24.16 8.43
C VAL A 98 -0.78 24.33 9.39
N THR A 99 -1.98 24.14 8.87
CA THR A 99 -3.19 23.91 9.67
C THR A 99 -3.72 22.51 9.36
N VAL A 100 -3.94 21.69 10.39
CA VAL A 100 -4.55 20.35 10.25
C VAL A 100 -5.98 20.43 10.76
N LEU A 101 -6.95 20.34 9.84
CA LEU A 101 -8.36 20.15 10.17
C LEU A 101 -8.63 18.65 10.29
N THR A 102 -8.92 18.17 11.49
CA THR A 102 -9.31 16.77 11.72
C THR A 102 -10.82 16.63 11.82
N VAL A 103 -11.39 15.66 11.10
CA VAL A 103 -12.85 15.46 11.06
C VAL A 103 -13.42 15.10 12.43
N GLY A 104 -14.53 15.73 12.81
CA GLY A 104 -15.24 15.47 14.07
C GLY A 104 -14.62 16.20 15.26
N ASP A 105 -14.83 15.68 16.48
CA ASP A 105 -14.56 16.45 17.71
C ASP A 105 -13.21 16.13 18.39
N GLU A 106 -12.58 17.17 18.92
CA GLU A 106 -11.32 17.09 19.69
C GLU A 106 -11.43 16.17 20.91
N GLY A 107 -12.57 16.22 21.60
CA GLY A 107 -12.82 15.42 22.81
C GLY A 107 -13.11 13.93 22.56
N SER A 108 -13.16 13.47 21.31
CA SER A 108 -13.55 12.09 20.99
C SER A 108 -12.48 11.07 21.38
N ASP A 109 -12.90 9.83 21.69
CA ASP A 109 -11.98 8.73 22.02
C ASP A 109 -11.01 8.36 20.89
N LYS A 110 -11.34 8.73 19.65
CA LYS A 110 -10.44 8.59 18.50
C LYS A 110 -9.17 9.41 18.70
N MET A 111 -9.28 10.61 19.29
CA MET A 111 -8.14 11.53 19.49
C MET A 111 -7.14 11.02 20.53
N LYS A 112 -7.54 10.06 21.37
CA LYS A 112 -6.66 9.37 22.33
C LYS A 112 -5.78 8.30 21.68
N LYS A 113 -5.97 8.02 20.39
CA LYS A 113 -5.21 6.99 19.65
C LYS A 113 -4.24 7.63 18.66
N PRO A 114 -3.17 6.92 18.28
CA PRO A 114 -2.33 7.37 17.18
C PRO A 114 -3.10 7.53 15.85
N PRO A 115 -2.67 8.46 14.96
CA PRO A 115 -1.60 9.42 15.18
C PRO A 115 -2.02 10.62 16.05
N PHE A 116 -3.32 10.80 16.34
CA PHE A 116 -3.88 11.97 17.03
C PHE A 116 -3.29 12.23 18.42
N SER A 117 -3.06 11.17 19.19
CA SER A 117 -2.37 11.26 20.50
C SER A 117 -0.95 11.88 20.43
N ARG A 118 -0.40 12.03 19.21
CA ARG A 118 0.92 12.60 18.93
C ARG A 118 0.86 13.97 18.26
N PHE A 119 -0.32 14.58 18.14
CA PHE A 119 -0.47 15.90 17.52
C PHE A 119 0.26 17.01 18.27
N SER A 120 0.60 16.80 19.54
CA SER A 120 1.53 17.65 20.28
C SER A 120 2.89 17.81 19.59
N GLU A 121 3.35 16.79 18.82
CA GLU A 121 4.54 16.91 17.98
C GLU A 121 4.36 17.96 16.86
N LEU A 122 3.15 18.07 16.29
CA LEU A 122 2.84 19.03 15.24
C LEU A 122 2.73 20.44 15.83
N THR A 123 1.99 20.60 16.92
CA THR A 123 1.79 21.92 17.54
C THR A 123 3.08 22.46 18.14
N SER A 124 3.92 21.61 18.72
CA SER A 124 5.27 22.01 19.19
C SER A 124 6.19 22.44 18.03
N ALA A 125 5.96 21.92 16.83
CA ALA A 125 6.65 22.34 15.61
C ALA A 125 5.99 23.55 14.91
N GLY A 126 4.93 24.12 15.48
CA GLY A 126 4.28 25.34 15.00
C GLY A 126 3.05 25.13 14.11
N ALA A 127 2.54 23.91 13.96
CA ALA A 127 1.26 23.69 13.29
C ALA A 127 0.08 24.16 14.14
N LYS A 128 -1.00 24.55 13.47
CA LYS A 128 -2.32 24.68 14.09
C LYS A 128 -3.11 23.40 13.89
N THR A 129 -3.83 22.95 14.92
CA THR A 129 -4.76 21.83 14.82
C THR A 129 -6.16 22.32 15.16
N VAL A 130 -7.12 22.01 14.29
CA VAL A 130 -8.53 22.34 14.47
C VAL A 130 -9.39 21.11 14.18
N TRP A 131 -10.62 21.13 14.67
CA TRP A 131 -11.58 20.04 14.61
C TRP A 131 -12.91 20.55 14.07
N GLY A 132 -13.59 19.76 13.25
CA GLY A 132 -14.85 20.19 12.66
C GLY A 132 -15.37 19.29 11.56
N ASP A 133 -16.46 19.75 10.94
CA ASP A 133 -17.09 19.09 9.80
C ASP A 133 -16.43 19.55 8.49
N PRO A 134 -15.89 18.64 7.65
CA PRO A 134 -15.39 19.01 6.32
C PRO A 134 -16.47 19.56 5.39
N ALA A 135 -17.75 19.42 5.71
CA ALA A 135 -18.83 20.12 5.01
C ALA A 135 -18.87 21.64 5.30
N ASP A 136 -18.24 22.10 6.39
CA ASP A 136 -18.16 23.51 6.79
C ASP A 136 -16.71 23.87 7.22
N VAL A 137 -15.80 23.75 6.25
CA VAL A 137 -14.37 24.05 6.46
C VAL A 137 -14.16 25.48 6.97
N GLY A 138 -14.94 26.44 6.46
CA GLY A 138 -14.86 27.85 6.83
C GLY A 138 -15.14 28.09 8.31
N ALA A 139 -16.13 27.41 8.90
CA ALA A 139 -16.37 27.48 10.34
C ALA A 139 -15.18 26.94 11.16
N ALA A 140 -14.54 25.87 10.69
CA ALA A 140 -13.45 25.24 11.42
C ALA A 140 -12.11 26.02 11.35
N VAL A 141 -11.82 26.68 10.23
CA VAL A 141 -10.55 27.41 10.02
C VAL A 141 -10.68 28.93 10.18
N GLY A 142 -11.90 29.46 10.29
CA GLY A 142 -12.18 30.88 10.42
C GLY A 142 -11.65 31.70 9.23
N GLY A 143 -11.13 32.90 9.51
CA GLY A 143 -10.58 33.81 8.49
C GLY A 143 -9.19 33.46 7.96
N ALA A 144 -8.69 32.25 8.17
CA ALA A 144 -7.39 31.83 7.66
C ALA A 144 -7.43 31.63 6.14
N SER A 145 -6.41 32.10 5.43
CA SER A 145 -6.22 31.89 3.99
C SER A 145 -5.19 30.80 3.74
N PHE A 146 -5.34 30.05 2.64
CA PHE A 146 -4.45 28.93 2.32
C PHE A 146 -4.05 28.95 0.85
N ASP A 147 -2.78 28.65 0.60
CA ASP A 147 -2.24 28.51 -0.76
C ASP A 147 -2.52 27.12 -1.32
N VAL A 148 -2.55 26.11 -0.43
CA VAL A 148 -2.74 24.69 -0.78
C VAL A 148 -3.72 24.03 0.17
N VAL A 149 -4.58 23.18 -0.37
CA VAL A 149 -5.42 22.25 0.39
C VAL A 149 -5.07 20.82 0.02
N LEU A 150 -4.82 19.98 1.02
CA LEU A 150 -4.88 18.52 0.87
C LEU A 150 -6.20 18.01 1.42
N GLU A 151 -6.96 17.32 0.58
CA GLU A 151 -8.07 16.49 1.02
C GLU A 151 -7.63 15.02 1.19
N ASN A 152 -7.56 14.55 2.45
CA ASN A 152 -7.19 13.21 2.88
C ASN A 152 -8.33 12.46 3.61
N ASN A 153 -9.57 12.94 3.52
CA ASN A 153 -10.72 12.33 4.18
C ASN A 153 -11.68 11.58 3.26
N GLY A 154 -12.20 12.26 2.25
CA GLY A 154 -13.27 11.75 1.39
C GLY A 154 -12.82 10.65 0.44
N LYS A 155 -13.77 9.78 0.07
CA LYS A 155 -13.55 8.61 -0.81
C LYS A 155 -14.43 8.63 -2.05
N ASP A 156 -15.30 9.61 -2.14
CA ASP A 156 -16.28 9.85 -3.17
C ASP A 156 -16.56 11.35 -3.29
N LEU A 157 -17.31 11.71 -4.33
CA LEU A 157 -17.56 13.10 -4.66
C LEU A 157 -18.39 13.79 -3.57
N ASP A 158 -19.37 13.13 -2.98
CA ASP A 158 -20.23 13.72 -1.95
C ASP A 158 -19.42 14.17 -0.73
N ALA A 159 -18.42 13.37 -0.33
CA ALA A 159 -17.54 13.71 0.78
C ALA A 159 -16.51 14.80 0.45
N VAL A 160 -15.97 14.82 -0.78
CA VAL A 160 -14.87 15.73 -1.17
C VAL A 160 -15.37 17.08 -1.68
N LYS A 161 -16.53 17.09 -2.35
CA LYS A 161 -17.06 18.28 -3.02
C LYS A 161 -17.19 19.49 -2.09
N PRO A 162 -17.67 19.39 -0.84
CA PRO A 162 -17.74 20.55 0.05
C PRO A 162 -16.38 21.21 0.32
N VAL A 163 -15.33 20.41 0.54
CA VAL A 163 -13.97 20.90 0.75
C VAL A 163 -13.42 21.56 -0.52
N ALA A 164 -13.65 20.94 -1.67
CA ALA A 164 -13.22 21.45 -2.96
C ALA A 164 -13.94 22.76 -3.35
N ASP A 165 -15.26 22.82 -3.23
CA ASP A 165 -16.06 24.02 -3.47
C ASP A 165 -15.59 25.16 -2.56
N TRP A 166 -15.40 24.88 -1.27
CA TRP A 166 -14.86 25.86 -0.32
C TRP A 166 -13.47 26.34 -0.74
N ALA A 167 -12.54 25.43 -1.05
CA ALA A 167 -11.17 25.78 -1.44
C ALA A 167 -11.16 26.69 -2.69
N LYS A 168 -12.00 26.39 -3.68
CA LYS A 168 -12.17 27.21 -4.87
C LYS A 168 -12.72 28.60 -4.53
N SER A 169 -13.77 28.67 -3.70
CA SER A 169 -14.36 29.94 -3.26
C SER A 169 -13.39 30.80 -2.43
N ALA A 170 -12.49 30.16 -1.67
CA ALA A 170 -11.47 30.80 -0.86
C ALA A 170 -10.22 31.20 -1.67
N GLY A 171 -10.18 30.92 -2.97
CA GLY A 171 -9.06 31.29 -3.85
C GLY A 171 -7.80 30.44 -3.64
N VAL A 172 -7.94 29.21 -3.16
CA VAL A 172 -6.81 28.28 -2.97
C VAL A 172 -6.14 27.99 -4.32
N GLY A 173 -4.82 28.15 -4.38
CA GLY A 173 -4.05 28.03 -5.62
C GLY A 173 -3.78 26.60 -6.08
N GLN A 174 -3.75 25.64 -5.14
CA GLN A 174 -3.46 24.23 -5.44
C GLN A 174 -4.32 23.28 -4.61
N PHE A 175 -4.92 22.27 -5.25
CA PHE A 175 -5.74 21.25 -4.60
C PHE A 175 -5.14 19.85 -4.75
N LEU A 176 -4.79 19.22 -3.63
CA LEU A 176 -4.25 17.87 -3.58
C LEU A 176 -5.30 16.90 -3.02
N PHE A 177 -5.33 15.67 -3.55
CA PHE A 177 -6.27 14.65 -3.11
C PHE A 177 -5.58 13.32 -2.81
N ILE A 178 -5.90 12.69 -1.67
CA ILE A 178 -5.53 11.30 -1.41
C ILE A 178 -6.60 10.37 -1.99
N SER A 179 -6.30 9.85 -3.17
CA SER A 179 -7.04 8.79 -3.86
C SER A 179 -6.64 7.40 -3.31
N SER A 180 -6.66 6.37 -4.14
CA SER A 180 -6.23 5.02 -3.77
C SER A 180 -5.73 4.24 -4.98
N ALA A 181 -4.59 3.57 -4.86
CA ALA A 181 -4.17 2.57 -5.85
C ALA A 181 -5.03 1.29 -5.76
N GLY A 182 -5.89 1.18 -4.74
CA GLY A 182 -6.89 0.12 -4.60
C GLY A 182 -7.95 0.09 -5.69
N ILE A 183 -8.03 1.13 -6.53
CA ILE A 183 -9.02 1.29 -7.61
C ILE A 183 -8.55 0.72 -8.96
N TYR A 184 -7.26 0.41 -9.13
CA TYR A 184 -6.78 -0.23 -10.35
C TYR A 184 -7.50 -1.58 -10.57
N LEU A 185 -7.83 -1.86 -11.83
CA LEU A 185 -8.27 -3.18 -12.25
C LEU A 185 -7.08 -4.13 -12.25
N GLN A 186 -7.33 -5.43 -12.15
CA GLN A 186 -6.26 -6.42 -12.25
C GLN A 186 -5.55 -6.28 -13.61
N THR A 187 -4.22 -6.27 -13.57
CA THR A 187 -3.35 -6.19 -14.76
C THR A 187 -2.60 -7.51 -14.97
N ASP A 188 -2.30 -7.81 -16.22
CA ASP A 188 -1.39 -8.89 -16.62
C ASP A 188 0.08 -8.44 -16.61
N GLU A 189 0.34 -7.13 -16.52
CA GLU A 189 1.67 -6.50 -16.55
C GLU A 189 1.95 -5.69 -15.27
N PRO A 190 2.05 -6.33 -14.09
CA PRO A 190 2.38 -5.58 -12.89
C PRO A 190 3.87 -5.19 -12.86
N PRO A 191 4.29 -4.12 -12.16
CA PRO A 191 3.52 -3.25 -11.27
C PRO A 191 2.53 -2.33 -11.98
N HIS A 192 1.51 -1.88 -11.25
CA HIS A 192 0.68 -0.77 -11.72
C HIS A 192 1.47 0.53 -11.87
N VAL A 193 1.16 1.26 -12.94
CA VAL A 193 1.70 2.59 -13.22
C VAL A 193 0.57 3.58 -13.46
N GLU A 194 0.85 4.87 -13.32
CA GLU A 194 -0.16 5.89 -13.53
C GLU A 194 -0.65 5.87 -15.00
N GLY A 195 -1.97 5.80 -15.19
CA GLY A 195 -2.60 5.64 -16.50
C GLY A 195 -3.21 4.26 -16.74
N ASP A 196 -2.85 3.26 -15.93
CA ASP A 196 -3.49 1.95 -15.98
C ASP A 196 -5.01 2.02 -15.72
N ALA A 197 -5.72 1.04 -16.28
CA ALA A 197 -7.17 0.95 -16.17
C ALA A 197 -7.62 0.88 -14.70
N VAL A 198 -8.62 1.71 -14.37
CA VAL A 198 -9.23 1.79 -13.04
C VAL A 198 -10.68 1.35 -13.07
N LYS A 199 -11.21 0.94 -11.92
CA LYS A 199 -12.64 0.72 -11.75
C LYS A 199 -13.36 2.06 -11.82
N GLU A 200 -13.93 2.38 -12.97
CA GLU A 200 -14.63 3.66 -13.23
C GLU A 200 -15.73 4.01 -12.22
N SER A 201 -16.35 3.00 -11.59
CA SER A 201 -17.37 3.18 -10.55
C SER A 201 -16.81 3.40 -9.14
N ALA A 202 -15.48 3.46 -8.97
CA ALA A 202 -14.89 3.80 -7.68
C ALA A 202 -15.04 5.32 -7.42
N GLY A 203 -15.50 5.68 -6.22
CA GLY A 203 -15.74 7.09 -5.84
C GLY A 203 -14.53 8.00 -6.08
N HIS A 204 -13.31 7.53 -5.79
CA HIS A 204 -12.07 8.26 -6.03
C HIS A 204 -11.89 8.69 -7.50
N VAL A 205 -12.35 7.89 -8.48
CA VAL A 205 -12.27 8.26 -9.91
C VAL A 205 -13.20 9.45 -10.21
N GLY A 206 -14.38 9.47 -9.59
CA GLY A 206 -15.30 10.62 -9.68
C GLY A 206 -14.69 11.89 -9.10
N VAL A 207 -14.01 11.78 -7.96
CA VAL A 207 -13.27 12.90 -7.35
C VAL A 207 -12.14 13.38 -8.25
N GLU A 208 -11.30 12.47 -8.76
CA GLU A 208 -10.18 12.81 -9.65
C GLU A 208 -10.65 13.58 -10.90
N LYS A 209 -11.75 13.13 -11.53
CA LYS A 209 -12.35 13.83 -12.67
C LYS A 209 -12.88 15.22 -12.28
N TYR A 210 -13.50 15.33 -11.12
CA TYR A 210 -14.06 16.58 -10.63
C TYR A 210 -12.97 17.61 -10.31
N ILE A 211 -11.95 17.27 -9.52
CA ILE A 211 -10.87 18.21 -9.20
C ILE A 211 -10.10 18.63 -10.47
N ALA A 212 -10.00 17.72 -11.46
CA ALA A 212 -9.39 18.04 -12.74
C ALA A 212 -10.15 19.07 -13.57
N ALA A 213 -11.47 19.12 -13.42
CA ALA A 213 -12.32 20.11 -14.08
C ALA A 213 -12.35 21.45 -13.32
N GLU A 214 -12.23 21.41 -11.98
CA GLU A 214 -12.47 22.58 -11.14
C GLU A 214 -11.24 23.43 -10.84
N PHE A 215 -10.03 22.85 -10.88
CA PHE A 215 -8.79 23.49 -10.46
C PHE A 215 -7.75 23.54 -11.59
N GLY A 216 -7.07 24.68 -11.75
CA GLY A 216 -5.95 24.81 -12.69
C GLY A 216 -4.68 24.12 -12.20
N SER A 217 -4.48 24.02 -10.89
CA SER A 217 -3.39 23.25 -10.26
C SER A 217 -3.98 22.24 -9.29
N TRP A 218 -3.95 20.97 -9.69
CA TRP A 218 -4.39 19.85 -8.88
C TRP A 218 -3.42 18.68 -9.00
N ALA A 219 -3.39 17.82 -7.97
CA ALA A 219 -2.74 16.52 -8.07
C ALA A 219 -3.46 15.46 -7.22
N SER A 220 -3.46 14.22 -7.69
CA SER A 220 -4.03 13.07 -6.97
C SER A 220 -2.94 12.08 -6.59
N PHE A 221 -2.99 11.55 -5.37
CA PHE A 221 -2.03 10.59 -4.83
C PHE A 221 -2.74 9.28 -4.52
N ARG A 222 -2.24 8.17 -5.07
CA ARG A 222 -2.83 6.84 -4.96
C ARG A 222 -1.98 5.95 -4.03
N PRO A 223 -2.16 6.01 -2.70
CA PRO A 223 -1.46 5.13 -1.78
C PRO A 223 -1.99 3.69 -1.80
N GLN A 224 -1.21 2.79 -1.22
CA GLN A 224 -1.57 1.39 -0.93
C GLN A 224 -1.46 1.10 0.57
N TYR A 225 -0.87 -0.04 0.95
CA TYR A 225 -0.55 -0.31 2.35
C TYR A 225 0.60 0.60 2.78
N MET A 226 0.46 1.08 4.01
CA MET A 226 1.44 1.97 4.61
C MET A 226 1.76 1.50 6.01
N THR A 227 2.98 1.82 6.42
CA THR A 227 3.51 1.57 7.74
C THR A 227 4.05 2.87 8.34
N GLY A 228 4.56 2.75 9.56
CA GLY A 228 5.28 3.82 10.23
C GLY A 228 4.70 4.13 11.59
N SER A 229 5.54 4.76 12.40
CA SER A 229 5.23 5.10 13.77
C SER A 229 3.91 5.89 13.86
N GLY A 230 3.00 5.45 14.73
CA GLY A 230 1.67 6.05 14.90
C GLY A 230 0.61 5.64 13.87
N ASN A 231 0.89 4.70 12.96
CA ASN A 231 -0.15 4.05 12.17
C ASN A 231 -1.10 3.25 13.08
N ASN A 232 -2.40 3.41 12.89
CA ASN A 232 -3.45 2.78 13.70
C ASN A 232 -4.18 1.64 12.97
N LYS A 233 -3.66 1.24 11.81
CA LYS A 233 -4.13 0.06 11.09
C LYS A 233 -3.28 -1.14 11.47
N ASP A 234 -3.93 -2.13 12.07
CA ASP A 234 -3.30 -3.39 12.50
C ASP A 234 -3.01 -4.31 11.29
N CYS A 235 -1.89 -4.07 10.62
CA CYS A 235 -1.42 -4.92 9.52
C CYS A 235 -0.19 -5.72 9.95
N GLU A 236 0.85 -5.04 10.42
CA GLU A 236 2.08 -5.66 10.91
C GLU A 236 1.88 -6.36 12.25
N GLU A 237 1.03 -5.79 13.10
CA GLU A 237 0.59 -6.37 14.38
C GLU A 237 0.09 -7.80 14.20
N TRP A 238 -0.61 -8.09 13.11
CA TRP A 238 -1.11 -9.42 12.80
C TRP A 238 0.04 -10.44 12.70
N PHE A 239 1.17 -10.08 12.10
CA PHE A 239 2.36 -10.94 12.08
C PHE A 239 3.03 -11.00 13.44
N PHE A 240 3.25 -9.85 14.08
CA PHE A 240 3.94 -9.78 15.37
C PHE A 240 3.22 -10.60 16.44
N ASP A 241 1.88 -10.55 16.48
CA ASP A 241 1.07 -11.32 17.43
C ASP A 241 1.37 -12.82 17.39
N ARG A 242 1.63 -13.37 16.20
CA ARG A 242 1.97 -14.78 15.98
C ARG A 242 3.45 -15.04 16.27
N ILE A 243 4.34 -14.17 15.78
CA ILE A 243 5.80 -14.30 15.91
C ILE A 243 6.22 -14.28 17.39
N VAL A 244 5.76 -13.32 18.18
CA VAL A 244 6.16 -13.20 19.60
C VAL A 244 5.63 -14.36 20.45
N ARG A 245 4.54 -14.99 20.01
CA ARG A 245 3.96 -16.19 20.63
C ARG A 245 4.50 -17.49 20.05
N LYS A 246 5.53 -17.43 19.18
CA LYS A 246 6.16 -18.59 18.53
C LYS A 246 5.15 -19.49 17.80
N ARG A 247 4.11 -18.89 17.22
CA ARG A 247 3.07 -19.59 16.46
C ARG A 247 3.42 -19.59 14.97
N PRO A 248 3.09 -20.66 14.23
CA PRO A 248 3.15 -20.63 12.76
C PRO A 248 2.29 -19.49 12.21
N VAL A 249 2.73 -18.88 11.11
CA VAL A 249 2.04 -17.79 10.42
C VAL A 249 1.31 -18.35 9.20
N PRO A 250 -0.03 -18.46 9.22
CA PRO A 250 -0.79 -18.98 8.09
C PRO A 250 -0.94 -17.92 6.99
N ILE A 251 -0.34 -18.13 5.82
CA ILE A 251 -0.41 -17.19 4.69
C ILE A 251 -1.18 -17.83 3.54
N PRO A 252 -2.26 -17.20 3.03
CA PRO A 252 -3.08 -17.80 2.00
C PRO A 252 -2.34 -17.90 0.65
N GLY A 253 -2.66 -18.94 -0.12
CA GLY A 253 -2.00 -19.25 -1.39
C GLY A 253 -0.52 -19.58 -1.21
N SER A 254 0.29 -19.29 -2.24
CA SER A 254 1.75 -19.49 -2.19
C SER A 254 2.49 -18.47 -1.32
N GLY A 255 1.84 -17.38 -0.91
CA GLY A 255 2.47 -16.25 -0.23
C GLY A 255 3.48 -15.47 -1.09
N MET A 256 3.54 -15.75 -2.40
CA MET A 256 4.41 -15.06 -3.36
C MET A 256 3.74 -13.85 -4.02
N GLN A 257 2.50 -13.57 -3.67
CA GLN A 257 1.80 -12.35 -4.06
C GLN A 257 2.61 -11.13 -3.58
N LEU A 258 2.76 -10.16 -4.47
CA LEU A 258 3.54 -8.94 -4.23
C LEU A 258 2.63 -7.80 -3.80
N THR A 259 3.07 -7.02 -2.82
CA THR A 259 2.43 -5.76 -2.43
C THR A 259 3.43 -4.67 -2.10
N ASN A 260 3.04 -3.39 -2.16
CA ASN A 260 3.84 -2.32 -1.56
C ASN A 260 3.46 -2.12 -0.11
N ILE A 261 4.46 -1.92 0.75
CA ILE A 261 4.28 -1.31 2.06
C ILE A 261 5.20 -0.12 2.11
N SER A 262 4.60 1.05 2.33
CA SER A 262 5.30 2.33 2.21
C SER A 262 5.31 3.01 3.56
N HIS A 263 6.48 3.50 4.01
CA HIS A 263 6.52 4.27 5.23
C HIS A 263 5.84 5.63 5.01
N ALA A 264 5.00 6.07 5.94
CA ALA A 264 4.24 7.31 5.83
C ALA A 264 5.11 8.57 5.65
N ARG A 265 6.35 8.57 6.19
CA ARG A 265 7.41 9.59 5.91
C ARG A 265 7.62 9.80 4.42
N ASP A 266 7.82 8.73 3.66
CA ASP A 266 8.09 8.80 2.23
C ASP A 266 6.86 9.30 1.47
N LEU A 267 5.66 8.87 1.88
CA LEU A 267 4.42 9.40 1.31
C LEU A 267 4.30 10.91 1.54
N GLY A 268 4.53 11.36 2.78
CA GLY A 268 4.55 12.78 3.13
C GLY A 268 5.56 13.57 2.29
N SER A 269 6.75 13.02 2.06
CA SER A 269 7.77 13.68 1.23
C SER A 269 7.36 13.83 -0.25
N MET A 270 6.66 12.85 -0.84
CA MET A 270 6.13 12.99 -2.21
C MET A 270 5.11 14.11 -2.31
N LEU A 271 4.20 14.20 -1.33
CA LEU A 271 3.21 15.27 -1.28
C LEU A 271 3.88 16.63 -1.09
N THR A 272 4.89 16.73 -0.22
CA THR A 272 5.64 17.98 -0.02
C THR A 272 6.34 18.43 -1.30
N LEU A 273 6.93 17.51 -2.08
CA LEU A 273 7.51 17.88 -3.37
C LEU A 273 6.47 18.43 -4.36
N ALA A 274 5.23 17.93 -4.34
CA ALA A 274 4.17 18.50 -5.17
C ALA A 274 3.73 19.89 -4.69
N VAL A 275 3.79 20.15 -3.39
CA VAL A 275 3.60 21.49 -2.82
C VAL A 275 4.73 22.42 -3.27
N ASP A 276 5.98 21.96 -3.24
CA ASP A 276 7.14 22.78 -3.62
C ASP A 276 7.23 23.04 -5.13
N ASN A 277 6.72 22.11 -5.94
CA ASN A 277 6.81 22.14 -7.40
C ASN A 277 5.40 22.10 -8.04
N PRO A 278 4.54 23.11 -7.79
CA PRO A 278 3.14 23.07 -8.20
C PRO A 278 2.97 22.97 -9.72
N ASP A 279 3.85 23.60 -10.51
CA ASP A 279 3.78 23.54 -11.98
C ASP A 279 4.09 22.14 -12.52
N ALA A 280 5.04 21.44 -11.89
CA ALA A 280 5.37 20.05 -12.26
C ALA A 280 4.25 19.09 -11.83
N ALA A 281 3.65 19.33 -10.67
CA ALA A 281 2.58 18.50 -10.12
C ALA A 281 1.20 18.73 -10.76
N ALA A 282 0.97 19.90 -11.35
CA ALA A 282 -0.33 20.28 -11.88
C ALA A 282 -0.84 19.30 -12.94
N GLY A 283 -2.08 18.82 -12.75
CA GLY A 283 -2.73 17.92 -13.69
C GLY A 283 -2.27 16.46 -13.58
N LYS A 284 -1.57 16.09 -12.50
CA LYS A 284 -0.93 14.78 -12.38
C LYS A 284 -1.58 13.88 -11.34
N ILE A 285 -1.50 12.59 -11.64
CA ILE A 285 -1.76 11.51 -10.70
C ILE A 285 -0.42 10.88 -10.36
N PHE A 286 -0.23 10.53 -9.09
CA PHE A 286 0.97 9.91 -8.56
C PHE A 286 0.59 8.64 -7.81
N ASN A 287 1.22 7.51 -8.14
CA ASN A 287 1.24 6.35 -7.27
C ASN A 287 2.08 6.69 -6.04
N CYS A 288 1.42 6.76 -4.88
CA CYS A 288 2.04 7.21 -3.63
C CYS A 288 2.52 5.97 -2.86
N VAL A 289 3.56 5.32 -3.36
CA VAL A 289 4.07 4.03 -2.85
C VAL A 289 5.60 3.99 -2.84
N SER A 290 6.18 3.09 -2.04
CA SER A 290 7.62 2.86 -2.00
C SER A 290 8.17 2.19 -3.27
N ASP A 291 9.49 2.22 -3.41
CA ASP A 291 10.21 1.74 -4.61
C ASP A 291 10.25 0.23 -4.80
N ARG A 292 9.76 -0.54 -3.82
CA ARG A 292 9.89 -2.00 -3.80
C ARG A 292 8.57 -2.66 -3.44
N GLY A 293 8.25 -3.71 -4.19
CA GLY A 293 7.30 -4.71 -3.75
C GLY A 293 7.92 -5.68 -2.73
N VAL A 294 7.09 -6.25 -1.88
CA VAL A 294 7.43 -7.33 -0.95
C VAL A 294 6.45 -8.48 -1.15
N THR A 295 6.93 -9.72 -1.07
CA THR A 295 6.03 -10.88 -1.07
C THR A 295 5.39 -11.04 0.30
N LEU A 296 4.20 -11.64 0.39
CA LEU A 296 3.56 -11.89 1.70
C LEU A 296 4.45 -12.75 2.62
N ASN A 297 5.09 -13.78 2.07
CA ASN A 297 6.09 -14.58 2.79
C ASN A 297 7.32 -13.75 3.18
N GLY A 298 7.75 -12.84 2.31
CA GLY A 298 8.86 -11.92 2.58
C GLY A 298 8.54 -10.97 3.75
N LEU A 299 7.32 -10.45 3.80
CA LEU A 299 6.85 -9.59 4.87
C LEU A 299 6.88 -10.31 6.22
N ALA A 300 6.37 -11.54 6.30
CA ALA A 300 6.45 -12.33 7.53
C ALA A 300 7.89 -12.55 8.01
N LYS A 301 8.82 -12.84 7.09
CA LYS A 301 10.26 -12.97 7.40
C LYS A 301 10.86 -11.66 7.88
N MET A 302 10.51 -10.53 7.27
CA MET A 302 11.01 -9.21 7.68
C MET A 302 10.45 -8.81 9.05
N CYS A 303 9.17 -9.07 9.32
CA CYS A 303 8.58 -8.88 10.65
C CYS A 303 9.28 -9.74 11.71
N ALA A 304 9.60 -11.00 11.37
CA ALA A 304 10.33 -11.89 12.29
C ALA A 304 11.74 -11.37 12.58
N ALA A 305 12.46 -10.94 11.54
CA ALA A 305 13.77 -10.32 11.69
C ALA A 305 13.73 -9.05 12.55
N ALA A 306 12.71 -8.19 12.37
CA ALA A 306 12.50 -7.00 13.18
C ALA A 306 12.23 -7.35 14.66
N ALA A 307 11.54 -8.47 14.91
CA ALA A 307 11.30 -9.00 16.24
C ALA A 307 12.48 -9.77 16.86
N GLY A 308 13.61 -9.89 16.14
CA GLY A 308 14.74 -10.72 16.57
C GLY A 308 14.42 -12.21 16.65
N ALA A 309 13.46 -12.69 15.84
CA ALA A 309 12.93 -14.03 15.86
C ALA A 309 12.99 -14.72 14.48
N THR A 310 12.77 -16.03 14.48
CA THR A 310 12.49 -16.81 13.26
C THR A 310 10.99 -17.00 13.09
N VAL A 311 10.54 -17.26 11.86
CA VAL A 311 9.12 -17.53 11.57
C VAL A 311 8.95 -18.85 10.85
N GLU A 312 8.00 -19.64 11.31
CA GLU A 312 7.43 -20.75 10.56
C GLU A 312 6.27 -20.23 9.74
N ILE A 313 6.37 -20.34 8.41
CA ILE A 313 5.31 -19.90 7.49
C ILE A 313 4.57 -21.14 7.00
N VAL A 314 3.25 -21.14 7.13
CA VAL A 314 2.38 -22.20 6.63
C VAL A 314 1.53 -21.62 5.51
N ASN A 315 1.84 -22.00 4.27
CA ASN A 315 1.06 -21.64 3.12
C ASN A 315 -0.14 -22.58 2.97
N TYR A 316 -1.34 -22.04 2.74
CA TYR A 316 -2.57 -22.83 2.69
C TYR A 316 -3.52 -22.39 1.57
N ASP A 317 -4.34 -23.31 1.07
CA ASP A 317 -5.46 -22.98 0.19
C ASP A 317 -6.70 -22.61 1.05
N PRO A 318 -7.19 -21.35 0.98
CA PRO A 318 -8.35 -20.93 1.75
C PRO A 318 -9.62 -21.72 1.45
N ALA A 319 -9.83 -22.15 0.20
CA ALA A 319 -10.99 -22.93 -0.18
C ALA A 319 -10.94 -24.32 0.44
N ALA A 320 -9.79 -25.00 0.34
CA ALA A 320 -9.58 -26.31 0.97
C ALA A 320 -9.69 -26.26 2.51
N ALA A 321 -9.23 -25.17 3.14
CA ALA A 321 -9.36 -24.96 4.58
C ALA A 321 -10.79 -24.53 5.02
N GLY A 322 -11.69 -24.24 4.07
CA GLY A 322 -13.03 -23.74 4.36
C GLY A 322 -13.02 -22.41 5.11
N VAL A 323 -12.13 -21.49 4.72
CA VAL A 323 -11.91 -20.19 5.37
C VAL A 323 -11.99 -19.04 4.38
N ASP A 324 -12.65 -17.95 4.78
CA ASP A 324 -12.60 -16.68 4.06
C ASP A 324 -11.25 -15.98 4.28
N ALA A 325 -10.42 -15.96 3.24
CA ALA A 325 -9.09 -15.35 3.28
C ALA A 325 -9.11 -13.87 3.70
N LYS A 326 -10.17 -13.11 3.35
CA LYS A 326 -10.27 -11.68 3.69
C LYS A 326 -10.47 -11.45 5.20
N LYS A 327 -11.03 -12.45 5.90
CA LYS A 327 -11.18 -12.42 7.36
C LYS A 327 -9.94 -12.96 8.07
N ALA A 328 -9.24 -13.91 7.45
CA ALA A 328 -8.06 -14.55 8.02
C ALA A 328 -6.78 -13.72 7.88
N PHE A 329 -6.67 -12.90 6.83
CA PHE A 329 -5.43 -12.27 6.45
C PHE A 329 -5.60 -10.78 6.11
N PRO A 330 -4.74 -9.87 6.61
CA PRO A 330 -4.96 -8.42 6.49
C PRO A 330 -4.60 -7.82 5.12
N PHE A 331 -4.01 -8.60 4.21
CA PHE A 331 -3.63 -8.16 2.87
C PHE A 331 -4.45 -8.84 1.77
N ARG A 332 -4.56 -8.20 0.60
CA ARG A 332 -5.20 -8.80 -0.57
C ARG A 332 -4.39 -10.03 -1.00
N ASN A 333 -5.08 -11.16 -1.21
CA ASN A 333 -4.47 -12.40 -1.69
C ASN A 333 -4.31 -12.40 -3.23
N MET A 334 -3.64 -11.38 -3.76
CA MET A 334 -3.32 -11.22 -5.20
C MET A 334 -2.12 -10.27 -5.33
N HIS A 335 -1.49 -10.22 -6.52
CA HIS A 335 -0.54 -9.14 -6.80
C HIS A 335 -1.27 -7.80 -6.71
N PHE A 336 -0.78 -6.93 -5.83
CA PHE A 336 -1.36 -5.63 -5.54
C PHE A 336 -0.23 -4.67 -5.18
N TYR A 337 0.47 -4.22 -6.21
CA TYR A 337 1.61 -3.31 -6.11
C TYR A 337 1.69 -2.39 -7.33
N ALA A 338 2.33 -1.24 -7.14
CA ALA A 338 2.53 -0.17 -8.09
C ALA A 338 3.96 0.38 -7.97
N GLU A 339 4.34 1.23 -8.92
CA GLU A 339 5.58 2.00 -8.90
C GLU A 339 5.31 3.50 -8.74
N PRO A 340 6.14 4.24 -7.97
CA PRO A 340 6.06 5.70 -7.87
C PRO A 340 6.74 6.38 -9.08
N ARG A 341 6.38 5.95 -10.29
CA ARG A 341 7.08 6.33 -11.53
C ARG A 341 6.93 7.81 -11.81
N ALA A 342 5.70 8.34 -11.78
CA ALA A 342 5.49 9.77 -11.99
C ALA A 342 6.17 10.61 -10.89
N ALA A 343 6.19 10.14 -9.64
CA ALA A 343 6.87 10.86 -8.55
C ALA A 343 8.39 10.97 -8.81
N LYS A 344 9.03 9.91 -9.30
CA LYS A 344 10.44 9.92 -9.68
C LYS A 344 10.72 10.83 -10.88
N GLU A 345 9.95 10.68 -11.94
CA GLU A 345 10.23 11.33 -13.22
C GLU A 345 9.83 12.80 -13.24
N VAL A 346 8.70 13.15 -12.59
CA VAL A 346 8.13 14.50 -12.61
C VAL A 346 8.60 15.33 -11.42
N LEU A 347 8.68 14.73 -10.23
CA LEU A 347 9.04 15.45 -8.99
C LEU A 347 10.49 15.22 -8.56
N GLY A 348 11.24 14.35 -9.25
CA GLY A 348 12.59 13.97 -8.84
C GLY A 348 12.62 13.21 -7.51
N TRP A 349 11.50 12.60 -7.11
CA TRP A 349 11.38 11.96 -5.81
C TRP A 349 12.25 10.70 -5.70
N THR A 350 12.82 10.47 -4.52
CA THR A 350 13.56 9.24 -4.19
C THR A 350 13.18 8.77 -2.79
N SER A 351 12.97 7.47 -2.62
CA SER A 351 12.69 6.86 -1.32
C SER A 351 13.81 7.11 -0.31
N THR A 352 13.45 7.47 0.91
CA THR A 352 14.38 7.65 2.04
C THR A 352 14.27 6.56 3.08
N THR A 353 13.23 5.73 3.00
CA THR A 353 13.01 4.64 3.96
C THR A 353 13.28 3.27 3.36
N ASN A 354 13.30 2.25 4.22
CA ASN A 354 13.59 0.88 3.84
C ASN A 354 12.79 -0.05 4.75
N LEU A 355 11.89 -0.84 4.15
CA LEU A 355 10.89 -1.62 4.90
C LEU A 355 11.48 -2.51 6.02
N PRO A 356 12.59 -3.25 5.84
CA PRO A 356 13.22 -3.99 6.94
C PRO A 356 13.64 -3.14 8.15
N GLU A 357 14.10 -1.90 7.93
CA GLU A 357 14.47 -0.99 9.02
C GLU A 357 13.22 -0.34 9.63
N ASP A 358 12.28 0.07 8.79
CA ASP A 358 10.99 0.64 9.22
C ASP A 358 10.20 -0.33 10.11
N LEU A 359 10.27 -1.64 9.83
CA LEU A 359 9.63 -2.67 10.65
C LEU A 359 10.24 -2.80 12.05
N LYS A 360 11.50 -2.39 12.28
CA LYS A 360 12.10 -2.37 13.62
C LYS A 360 11.49 -1.27 14.47
N GLU A 361 11.29 -0.07 13.89
CA GLU A 361 10.56 1.02 14.56
C GLU A 361 9.14 0.56 14.91
N ARG A 362 8.44 -0.05 13.94
CA ARG A 362 7.08 -0.55 14.16
C ARG A 362 7.02 -1.65 15.23
N PHE A 363 7.97 -2.57 15.24
CA PHE A 363 8.06 -3.60 16.26
C PHE A 363 8.36 -3.02 17.65
N ALA A 364 9.21 -2.00 17.74
CA ALA A 364 9.49 -1.33 19.02
C ALA A 364 8.22 -0.71 19.62
N GLU A 365 7.37 -0.08 18.81
CA GLU A 365 6.06 0.39 19.25
C GLU A 365 5.17 -0.76 19.73
N TYR A 366 5.08 -1.83 18.93
CA TYR A 366 4.33 -3.04 19.29
C TYR A 366 4.77 -3.59 20.64
N ALA A 367 6.08 -3.76 20.85
CA ALA A 367 6.64 -4.29 22.09
C ALA A 367 6.33 -3.37 23.28
N SER A 368 6.50 -2.06 23.11
CA SER A 368 6.22 -1.07 24.17
C SER A 368 4.74 -1.01 24.58
N SER A 369 3.83 -1.44 23.71
CA SER A 369 2.39 -1.43 24.00
C SER A 369 1.92 -2.51 24.99
N GLY A 370 2.78 -3.49 25.30
CA GLY A 370 2.43 -4.67 26.10
C GLY A 370 1.46 -5.63 25.40
N ARG A 371 1.09 -5.39 24.13
CA ARG A 371 0.18 -6.27 23.36
C ARG A 371 0.70 -7.70 23.23
N GLY A 372 2.01 -7.87 23.11
CA GLY A 372 2.65 -9.19 23.02
C GLY A 372 2.39 -10.08 24.24
N GLU A 373 2.16 -9.49 25.41
CA GLU A 373 1.97 -10.20 26.69
C GLU A 373 0.50 -10.49 27.01
N LYS A 374 -0.43 -9.81 26.32
CA LYS A 374 -1.87 -10.00 26.55
C LYS A 374 -2.34 -11.34 26.01
N ALA A 375 -3.25 -11.98 26.75
CA ALA A 375 -3.94 -13.18 26.28
C ALA A 375 -4.72 -12.87 24.98
N MET A 376 -4.61 -13.75 24.00
CA MET A 376 -5.23 -13.62 22.68
C MET A 376 -5.56 -15.02 22.15
N THR A 377 -6.70 -15.16 21.46
CA THR A 377 -7.09 -16.40 20.79
C THR A 377 -6.73 -16.36 19.31
N PHE A 378 -6.48 -17.54 18.74
CA PHE A 378 -6.07 -17.72 17.35
C PHE A 378 -6.95 -18.77 16.65
N ASP A 379 -8.24 -18.83 17.00
CA ASP A 379 -9.18 -19.89 16.57
C ASP A 379 -9.20 -20.10 15.04
N LEU A 380 -9.11 -19.01 14.28
CA LEU A 380 -9.07 -19.08 12.83
C LEU A 380 -7.74 -19.64 12.31
N ASP A 381 -6.62 -19.29 12.93
CA ASP A 381 -5.32 -19.87 12.62
C ASP A 381 -5.30 -21.36 12.98
N ASP A 382 -5.81 -21.74 14.15
CA ASP A 382 -5.87 -23.12 14.62
C ASP A 382 -6.70 -23.99 13.66
N LYS A 383 -7.84 -23.46 13.18
CA LYS A 383 -8.64 -24.10 12.13
C LYS A 383 -7.83 -24.31 10.84
N ILE A 384 -7.08 -23.29 10.40
CA ILE A 384 -6.25 -23.37 9.19
C ILE A 384 -5.15 -24.41 9.35
N LEU A 385 -4.41 -24.38 10.47
CA LEU A 385 -3.30 -25.28 10.75
C LEU A 385 -3.78 -26.73 10.84
N ALA A 386 -4.92 -26.98 11.51
CA ALA A 386 -5.54 -28.30 11.54
C ALA A 386 -5.92 -28.81 10.14
N ALA A 387 -6.44 -27.95 9.27
CA ALA A 387 -6.83 -28.33 7.91
C ALA A 387 -5.64 -28.75 7.02
N VAL A 388 -4.44 -28.24 7.30
CA VAL A 388 -3.22 -28.56 6.54
C VAL A 388 -2.30 -29.56 7.25
N GLY A 389 -2.74 -30.12 8.38
CA GLY A 389 -1.97 -31.09 9.16
C GLY A 389 -0.73 -30.49 9.86
N ALA A 390 -0.67 -29.16 10.00
CA ALA A 390 0.35 -28.49 10.80
C ALA A 390 -0.09 -28.50 12.26
N ALA A 391 0.76 -29.00 13.17
CA ALA A 391 0.43 -29.03 14.59
C ALA A 391 0.32 -27.59 15.14
N PRO A 392 -0.74 -27.24 15.88
CA PRO A 392 -0.72 -26.02 16.66
C PRO A 392 0.40 -26.16 17.69
N VAL A 393 1.42 -25.28 17.63
CA VAL A 393 2.42 -25.24 18.69
C VAL A 393 1.67 -24.79 19.95
N GLY A 394 1.49 -25.73 20.89
CA GLY A 394 0.85 -25.45 22.17
C GLY A 394 1.55 -24.26 22.82
N VAL A 395 0.75 -23.28 23.24
CA VAL A 395 1.26 -22.14 24.00
C VAL A 395 1.80 -22.72 25.31
N ALA A 396 3.11 -22.80 25.45
CA ALA A 396 3.72 -23.10 26.74
C ALA A 396 3.25 -22.03 27.73
N ALA A 397 2.58 -22.47 28.78
CA ALA A 397 1.99 -21.64 29.83
C ALA A 397 3.03 -20.81 30.57
#